data_AF-T1ZD93-F1
#
_entry.id   AF-T1ZD93-F1
#
_cell.length_a   1.000
_cell.length_b   1.000
_cell.length_c   1.000
_cell.angle_alpha   90.00
_cell.angle_beta   90.00
_cell.angle_gamma   90.00
#
_symmetry.space_group_name_H-M   'P 1'
#
loop_
_entity.id
_entity.type
_entity.pdbx_description
1 polymer ?
#
loop_
_entity_poly.entity_id
_entity_poly.type
_entity_poly.pdbx_seq_one_letter_code
_entity_poly.pdbx_strand_id
1 'polypeptide(L)'
;MTQSKFQLVGSLLRPADLLDYKNKIEHRDDIQYPFYDSFPGYREIETAEIKKVIADEKANGIDILTDGEYSKSMWHLDFIWGLKGIERYIADHGYTFKDHDGGQYETRKDIGVRITQPLSGKNHHFLDIYKLLKEEAGDTQTKLTIWGPAHAYTELTIFDKLAGEGQVYKTNDELKAGLIKAYKEFLTEYKEAGGEIIQFDDCLWELFDESNPASFFADGNAALADLSDEFIAINNEVADYGHQLGLKVWTHNCRGNYESRSASGGTYEAIAEKFLRDQHYDRFFLEWDSDVSGDLKALASLKDKDAEVVLGLLSSKTTDLDDEERVLKLLEQASTILPKERLLLSHQCGFASCDSGNELAIPQQWAKIKQGQEIAKKFWG
;
A
#
# COMPACT_ATOMS: atom_id res chain seq x y z
N MET A 1 3.13 20.07 17.74
CA MET A 1 4.14 20.34 16.69
C MET A 1 3.40 20.42 15.37
N THR A 2 3.75 21.32 14.46
CA THR A 2 3.20 21.30 13.11
C THR A 2 3.66 20.02 12.41
N GLN A 3 2.73 19.25 11.86
CA GLN A 3 3.03 18.04 11.10
C GLN A 3 3.99 18.38 9.95
N SER A 4 4.98 17.52 9.74
CA SER A 4 5.99 17.65 8.71
C SER A 4 5.35 17.59 7.32
N LYS A 5 5.91 18.35 6.38
CA LYS A 5 5.44 18.37 4.98
C LYS A 5 6.07 17.30 4.11
N PHE A 6 6.93 16.45 4.70
CA PHE A 6 7.45 15.25 4.07
C PHE A 6 6.84 14.03 4.77
N GLN A 7 6.35 13.04 4.01
CA GLN A 7 5.69 11.87 4.59
C GLN A 7 6.26 10.57 4.00
N LEU A 8 6.38 9.54 4.83
CA LEU A 8 6.67 8.19 4.36
C LEU A 8 5.38 7.50 3.87
N VAL A 9 5.51 6.75 2.78
CA VAL A 9 4.42 5.92 2.25
C VAL A 9 4.13 4.77 3.22
N GLY A 10 5.15 4.02 3.63
CA GLY A 10 5.02 2.87 4.53
C GLY A 10 6.32 2.08 4.61
N SER A 11 6.53 1.17 3.66
CA SER A 11 7.66 0.24 3.68
C SER A 11 9.06 0.85 3.62
N LEU A 12 9.96 0.25 4.38
CA LEU A 12 11.40 0.53 4.43
C LEU A 12 12.21 -0.75 4.15
N LEU A 13 13.44 -0.61 3.67
CA LEU A 13 14.35 -1.71 3.35
C LEU A 13 14.66 -2.54 4.59
N ARG A 14 14.47 -3.85 4.46
CA ARG A 14 14.64 -4.81 5.55
C ARG A 14 16.12 -5.23 5.69
N PRO A 15 16.60 -5.47 6.92
CA PRO A 15 17.95 -5.95 7.17
C PRO A 15 18.11 -7.43 6.78
N ALA A 16 19.35 -7.84 6.47
CA ALA A 16 19.66 -9.20 6.00
C ALA A 16 19.14 -10.30 6.94
N ASP A 17 19.29 -10.14 8.25
CA ASP A 17 18.86 -11.14 9.24
C ASP A 17 17.34 -11.41 9.19
N LEU A 18 16.53 -10.40 8.85
CA LEU A 18 15.09 -10.56 8.65
C LEU A 18 14.78 -11.19 7.28
N LEU A 19 15.51 -10.78 6.24
CA LEU A 19 15.37 -11.34 4.89
C LEU A 19 15.67 -12.84 4.83
N ASP A 20 16.62 -13.32 5.65
CA ASP A 20 16.95 -14.74 5.75
C ASP A 20 15.75 -15.62 6.14
N TYR A 21 14.84 -15.12 6.98
CA TYR A 21 13.60 -15.83 7.30
C TYR A 21 12.61 -15.78 6.15
N LYS A 22 12.46 -14.61 5.53
CA LYS A 22 11.51 -14.40 4.43
C LYS A 22 11.85 -15.25 3.20
N ASN A 23 13.13 -15.39 2.89
CA ASN A 23 13.64 -16.32 1.86
C ASN A 23 13.33 -17.79 2.19
N LYS A 24 13.39 -18.18 3.47
CA LYS A 24 13.04 -19.55 3.89
C LYS A 24 11.54 -19.83 3.81
N ILE A 25 10.70 -18.82 4.04
CA ILE A 25 9.24 -18.91 3.97
C ILE A 25 8.77 -19.12 2.53
N GLU A 26 9.41 -18.45 1.57
CA GLU A 26 8.99 -18.44 0.16
C GLU A 26 8.74 -19.83 -0.43
N HIS A 27 9.60 -20.79 -0.11
CA HIS A 27 9.56 -22.11 -0.71
C HIS A 27 8.80 -23.16 0.14
N ARG A 28 8.04 -22.73 1.15
CA ARG A 28 7.38 -23.63 2.12
C ARG A 28 5.86 -23.54 2.02
N ASP A 29 5.25 -24.65 1.61
CA ASP A 29 3.79 -24.83 1.52
C ASP A 29 3.21 -25.55 2.75
N ASP A 30 4.06 -26.12 3.61
CA ASP A 30 3.69 -26.87 4.81
C ASP A 30 3.60 -26.01 6.07
N ILE A 31 3.55 -24.69 5.90
CA ILE A 31 3.54 -23.70 6.98
C ILE A 31 2.30 -22.81 6.87
N GLN A 32 1.83 -22.29 8.01
CA GLN A 32 0.66 -21.43 8.06
C GLN A 32 1.03 -20.01 8.47
N TYR A 33 0.43 -19.02 7.80
CA TYR A 33 0.54 -17.62 8.18
C TYR A 33 -0.02 -17.41 9.61
N PRO A 34 0.62 -16.62 10.50
CA PRO A 34 1.75 -15.70 10.31
C PRO A 34 3.17 -16.31 10.46
N PHE A 35 3.35 -17.59 10.15
CA PHE A 35 4.63 -18.33 10.04
C PHE A 35 5.49 -18.48 11.30
N TYR A 36 5.20 -17.78 12.40
CA TYR A 36 6.05 -17.77 13.60
C TYR A 36 6.29 -19.16 14.20
N ASP A 37 5.29 -20.03 14.17
CA ASP A 37 5.39 -21.37 14.76
C ASP A 37 6.28 -22.31 13.92
N SER A 38 6.58 -21.92 12.67
CA SER A 38 7.38 -22.72 11.74
C SER A 38 8.87 -22.42 11.78
N PHE A 39 9.27 -21.27 12.33
CA PHE A 39 10.66 -20.81 12.35
C PHE A 39 11.04 -20.28 13.75
N PRO A 40 11.74 -21.07 14.57
CA PRO A 40 12.26 -20.61 15.85
C PRO A 40 13.13 -19.35 15.68
N GLY A 41 12.89 -18.32 16.49
CA GLY A 41 13.63 -17.06 16.42
C GLY A 41 13.04 -16.03 15.45
N TYR A 42 12.11 -16.39 14.57
CA TYR A 42 11.58 -15.45 13.57
C TYR A 42 10.86 -14.28 14.23
N ARG A 43 9.96 -14.54 15.18
CA ARG A 43 9.21 -13.50 15.89
C ARG A 43 10.13 -12.58 16.68
N GLU A 44 11.16 -13.12 17.31
CA GLU A 44 12.12 -12.36 18.11
C GLU A 44 12.95 -11.41 17.24
N ILE A 45 13.45 -11.89 16.10
CA ILE A 45 14.21 -11.08 15.15
C ILE A 45 13.33 -10.00 14.52
N GLU A 46 12.14 -10.36 14.06
CA GLU A 46 11.20 -9.40 13.50
C GLU A 46 10.81 -8.31 14.51
N THR A 47 10.50 -8.69 15.75
CA THR A 47 10.21 -7.74 16.83
C THR A 47 11.39 -6.81 17.09
N ALA A 48 12.62 -7.34 17.16
CA ALA A 48 13.81 -6.54 17.40
C ALA A 48 14.08 -5.54 16.27
N GLU A 49 13.93 -5.96 15.02
CA GLU A 49 14.14 -5.09 13.87
C GLU A 49 13.01 -4.06 13.68
N ILE A 50 11.77 -4.39 14.06
CA ILE A 50 10.66 -3.41 14.12
C ILE A 50 10.96 -2.33 15.17
N LYS A 51 11.38 -2.71 16.38
CA LYS A 51 11.78 -1.73 17.42
C LYS A 51 12.89 -0.79 16.92
N LYS A 52 13.87 -1.36 16.22
CA LYS A 52 15.00 -0.62 15.67
C LYS A 52 14.58 0.34 14.57
N VAL A 53 13.76 -0.08 13.60
CA VAL A 53 13.33 0.82 12.51
C VAL A 53 12.45 1.96 13.04
N ILE A 54 11.61 1.71 14.05
CA ILE A 54 10.85 2.78 14.74
C ILE A 54 11.79 3.78 15.41
N ALA A 55 12.85 3.30 16.07
CA ALA A 55 13.86 4.17 16.67
C ALA A 55 14.64 4.97 15.61
N ASP A 56 14.96 4.37 14.47
CA ASP A 56 15.62 5.03 13.34
C ASP A 56 14.72 6.10 12.71
N GLU A 57 13.43 5.82 12.50
CA GLU A 57 12.44 6.80 12.04
C GLU A 57 12.40 8.02 12.98
N LYS A 58 12.33 7.80 14.30
CA LYS A 58 12.38 8.87 15.31
C LYS A 58 13.68 9.67 15.25
N ALA A 59 14.82 8.98 15.16
CA ALA A 59 16.14 9.61 15.10
C ALA A 59 16.32 10.47 13.83
N ASN A 60 15.63 10.10 12.75
CA ASN A 60 15.60 10.85 11.48
C ASN A 60 14.44 11.85 11.40
N GLY A 61 13.73 12.13 12.50
CA GLY A 61 12.73 13.19 12.57
C GLY A 61 11.44 12.90 11.82
N ILE A 62 11.07 11.63 11.65
CA ILE A 62 9.76 11.22 11.12
C ILE A 62 8.71 11.40 12.23
N ASP A 63 7.58 12.02 11.89
CA ASP A 63 6.54 12.41 12.85
C ASP A 63 5.28 11.54 12.81
N ILE A 64 5.14 10.69 11.79
CA ILE A 64 4.16 9.61 11.71
C ILE A 64 4.89 8.32 11.45
N LEU A 65 4.94 7.48 12.47
CA LEU A 65 5.75 6.28 12.48
C LEU A 65 5.00 5.09 11.91
N THR A 66 5.76 4.18 11.30
CA THR A 66 5.27 2.88 10.82
C THR A 66 6.10 1.74 11.41
N ASP A 67 5.72 0.50 11.14
CA ASP A 67 6.57 -0.66 11.42
C ASP A 67 7.61 -0.93 10.31
N GLY A 68 7.79 0.02 9.38
CA GLY A 68 8.57 -0.14 8.15
C GLY A 68 8.06 -1.26 7.25
N GLU A 69 6.88 -1.82 7.53
CA GLU A 69 6.35 -3.06 6.97
C GLU A 69 7.27 -4.27 7.12
N TYR A 70 8.14 -4.28 8.14
CA TYR A 70 9.05 -5.40 8.39
C TYR A 70 8.29 -6.70 8.68
N SER A 71 7.10 -6.59 9.27
CA SER A 71 6.17 -7.70 9.51
C SER A 71 5.62 -8.35 8.23
N LYS A 72 5.69 -7.66 7.09
CA LYS A 72 5.10 -8.11 5.82
C LYS A 72 6.14 -8.72 4.90
N SER A 73 5.84 -9.82 4.24
CA SER A 73 6.60 -10.30 3.08
C SER A 73 6.14 -9.64 1.79
N MET A 74 4.83 -9.52 1.61
CA MET A 74 4.20 -8.77 0.55
C MET A 74 3.17 -7.81 1.16
N TRP A 75 3.27 -6.53 0.82
CA TRP A 75 2.43 -5.45 1.34
C TRP A 75 0.93 -5.75 1.32
N HIS A 76 0.47 -6.48 0.29
CA HIS A 76 -0.93 -6.81 0.04
C HIS A 76 -1.34 -8.15 0.67
N LEU A 77 -0.70 -9.24 0.26
CA LEU A 77 -1.11 -10.60 0.58
C LEU A 77 -1.00 -10.95 2.07
N ASP A 78 0.00 -10.45 2.80
CA ASP A 78 0.17 -10.73 4.23
C ASP A 78 -1.07 -10.31 5.05
N PHE A 79 -1.72 -9.20 4.70
CA PHE A 79 -2.96 -8.79 5.36
C PHE A 79 -4.10 -9.77 5.07
N ILE A 80 -4.27 -10.21 3.82
CA ILE A 80 -5.35 -11.14 3.48
C ILE A 80 -5.08 -12.54 4.05
N TRP A 81 -3.83 -13.01 4.04
CA TRP A 81 -3.45 -14.27 4.69
C TRP A 81 -3.69 -14.29 6.19
N GLY A 82 -3.66 -13.13 6.85
CA GLY A 82 -3.99 -13.02 8.26
C GLY A 82 -5.50 -13.00 8.55
N LEU A 83 -6.37 -12.87 7.54
CA LEU A 83 -7.81 -13.01 7.74
C LEU A 83 -8.16 -14.46 8.07
N LYS A 84 -9.02 -14.65 9.08
CA LYS A 84 -9.55 -15.97 9.38
C LYS A 84 -10.28 -16.50 8.14
N GLY A 85 -9.91 -17.72 7.75
CA GLY A 85 -10.53 -18.42 6.62
C GLY A 85 -9.83 -18.25 5.30
N ILE A 86 -8.75 -17.48 5.27
CA ILE A 86 -7.79 -17.54 4.19
C ILE A 86 -6.72 -18.59 4.51
N GLU A 87 -6.40 -19.38 3.49
CA GLU A 87 -5.25 -20.27 3.48
C GLU A 87 -4.36 -19.89 2.29
N ARG A 88 -3.07 -19.74 2.58
CA ARG A 88 -2.02 -19.49 1.60
C ARG A 88 -1.54 -20.82 1.00
N TYR A 89 -1.23 -20.84 -0.29
CA TYR A 89 -0.54 -21.96 -0.92
C TYR A 89 0.44 -21.50 -2.02
N ILE A 90 1.30 -22.41 -2.49
CA ILE A 90 2.16 -22.17 -3.66
C ILE A 90 1.38 -22.38 -4.96
N ALA A 91 1.14 -21.29 -5.69
CA ALA A 91 0.46 -21.29 -6.99
C ALA A 91 1.34 -21.86 -8.11
N ASP A 92 0.71 -22.19 -9.24
CA ASP A 92 1.42 -22.65 -10.44
C ASP A 92 2.29 -21.54 -11.05
N HIS A 93 1.85 -20.29 -10.92
CA HIS A 93 2.50 -19.10 -11.44
C HIS A 93 2.47 -17.94 -10.44
N GLY A 94 3.48 -17.06 -10.53
CA GLY A 94 3.52 -15.77 -9.87
C GLY A 94 2.83 -14.67 -10.69
N TYR A 95 2.87 -13.43 -10.18
CA TYR A 95 2.44 -12.26 -10.95
C TYR A 95 3.43 -11.97 -12.07
N THR A 96 2.94 -11.45 -13.20
CA THR A 96 3.78 -11.11 -14.35
C THR A 96 4.05 -9.61 -14.40
N PHE A 97 5.32 -9.25 -14.50
CA PHE A 97 5.80 -7.88 -14.65
C PHE A 97 6.62 -7.73 -15.94
N LYS A 98 6.80 -6.48 -16.38
CA LYS A 98 7.80 -6.16 -17.40
C LYS A 98 9.18 -6.08 -16.76
N ASP A 99 10.14 -6.80 -17.31
CA ASP A 99 11.53 -6.79 -16.82
C ASP A 99 12.30 -5.56 -17.31
N HIS A 100 13.46 -5.29 -16.72
CA HIS A 100 14.31 -4.11 -17.01
C HIS A 100 14.81 -4.08 -18.46
N ASP A 101 14.97 -5.24 -19.09
CA ASP A 101 15.37 -5.38 -20.49
C ASP A 101 14.16 -5.33 -21.47
N GLY A 102 12.95 -5.17 -20.94
CA GLY A 102 11.71 -5.19 -21.70
C GLY A 102 11.09 -6.59 -21.89
N GLY A 103 11.69 -7.62 -21.31
CA GLY A 103 11.15 -8.98 -21.24
C GLY A 103 10.00 -9.14 -20.23
N GLN A 104 9.62 -10.40 -19.98
CA GLN A 104 8.65 -10.75 -18.94
C GLN A 104 9.39 -11.30 -17.71
N TYR A 105 8.99 -10.83 -16.54
CA TYR A 105 9.45 -11.30 -15.24
C TYR A 105 8.27 -11.92 -14.48
N GLU A 106 8.47 -13.10 -13.91
CA GLU A 106 7.49 -13.76 -13.05
C GLU A 106 7.95 -13.64 -11.59
N THR A 107 7.07 -13.18 -10.70
CA THR A 107 7.37 -13.09 -9.26
C THR A 107 7.43 -14.46 -8.61
N ARG A 108 7.74 -14.48 -7.30
CA ARG A 108 7.52 -15.65 -6.43
C ARG A 108 6.08 -16.18 -6.55
N LYS A 109 5.93 -17.48 -6.31
CA LYS A 109 4.70 -18.26 -6.59
C LYS A 109 3.85 -18.53 -5.37
N ASP A 110 4.35 -18.25 -4.20
CA ASP A 110 3.72 -18.47 -2.91
C ASP A 110 2.72 -17.35 -2.58
N ILE A 111 1.95 -16.98 -3.61
CA ILE A 111 0.94 -15.92 -3.66
C ILE A 111 -0.49 -16.48 -3.60
N GLY A 112 -0.65 -17.80 -3.72
CA GLY A 112 -1.96 -18.43 -3.87
C GLY A 112 -2.85 -18.24 -2.65
N VAL A 113 -4.13 -17.98 -2.91
CA VAL A 113 -5.15 -17.76 -1.87
C VAL A 113 -6.32 -18.73 -2.05
N ARG A 114 -6.74 -19.35 -0.94
CA ARG A 114 -7.98 -20.13 -0.89
C ARG A 114 -8.83 -19.73 0.30
N ILE A 115 -10.14 -19.69 0.12
CA ILE A 115 -11.10 -19.48 1.20
C ILE A 115 -11.60 -20.83 1.71
N THR A 116 -11.31 -21.16 2.97
CA THR A 116 -11.65 -22.45 3.59
C THR A 116 -12.82 -22.37 4.57
N GLN A 117 -13.17 -21.16 5.01
CA GLN A 117 -14.31 -20.87 5.89
C GLN A 117 -14.70 -19.38 5.72
N PRO A 118 -15.86 -18.93 6.25
CA PRO A 118 -16.26 -17.53 6.19
C PRO A 118 -15.19 -16.61 6.77
N LEU A 119 -14.96 -15.50 6.07
CA LEU A 119 -13.93 -14.52 6.38
C LEU A 119 -14.23 -13.77 7.68
N SER A 120 -13.18 -13.47 8.44
CA SER A 120 -13.27 -12.59 9.61
C SER A 120 -11.94 -11.90 9.86
N GLY A 121 -11.99 -10.61 10.21
CA GLY A 121 -10.81 -9.80 10.54
C GLY A 121 -10.50 -9.75 12.03
N LYS A 122 -11.22 -10.53 12.85
CA LYS A 122 -11.03 -10.54 14.31
C LYS A 122 -9.75 -11.24 14.71
N ASN A 123 -9.08 -10.68 15.72
CA ASN A 123 -7.79 -11.14 16.26
C ASN A 123 -6.71 -11.26 15.17
N HIS A 124 -6.72 -10.35 14.20
CA HIS A 124 -5.73 -10.33 13.14
C HIS A 124 -4.34 -10.05 13.72
N HIS A 125 -3.33 -10.80 13.29
CA HIS A 125 -1.96 -10.69 13.83
C HIS A 125 -1.35 -9.28 13.71
N PHE A 126 -1.72 -8.52 12.67
CA PHE A 126 -1.30 -7.11 12.54
C PHE A 126 -1.69 -6.23 13.74
N LEU A 127 -2.71 -6.61 14.52
CA LEU A 127 -3.05 -5.88 15.75
C LEU A 127 -1.95 -6.02 16.80
N ASP A 128 -1.25 -7.16 16.86
CA ASP A 128 -0.15 -7.36 17.79
C ASP A 128 1.10 -6.59 17.35
N ILE A 129 1.38 -6.58 16.04
CA ILE A 129 2.41 -5.70 15.44
C ILE A 129 2.09 -4.22 15.69
N TYR A 130 0.82 -3.83 15.55
CA TYR A 130 0.42 -2.46 15.78
C TYR A 130 0.55 -2.05 17.25
N LYS A 131 0.19 -2.93 18.21
CA LYS A 131 0.39 -2.66 19.64
C LYS A 131 1.87 -2.41 19.96
N LEU A 132 2.77 -3.21 19.37
CA LEU A 132 4.21 -2.98 19.46
C LEU A 132 4.61 -1.61 18.89
N LEU A 133 4.13 -1.28 17.68
CA LEU A 133 4.38 0.04 17.08
C LEU A 133 3.87 1.16 18.00
N LYS A 134 2.66 1.04 18.54
CA LYS A 134 2.05 2.05 19.41
C LYS A 134 2.83 2.22 20.72
N GLU A 135 3.26 1.12 21.34
CA GLU A 135 4.10 1.12 22.53
C GLU A 135 5.43 1.85 22.28
N GLU A 136 6.15 1.47 21.22
CA GLU A 136 7.44 2.06 20.88
C GLU A 136 7.30 3.51 20.41
N ALA A 137 6.19 3.88 19.76
CA ALA A 137 5.89 5.24 19.31
C ALA A 137 5.64 6.19 20.49
N GLY A 138 4.94 5.75 21.54
CA GLY A 138 4.48 6.61 22.62
C GLY A 138 3.45 7.63 22.12
N ASP A 139 3.74 8.91 22.32
CA ASP A 139 2.86 10.02 21.91
C ASP A 139 3.00 10.40 20.42
N THR A 140 4.00 9.86 19.71
CA THR A 140 4.14 10.09 18.28
C THR A 140 3.01 9.41 17.51
N GLN A 141 2.49 10.07 16.47
CA GLN A 141 1.45 9.50 15.62
C GLN A 141 1.96 8.24 14.93
N THR A 142 1.04 7.32 14.66
CA THR A 142 1.34 6.04 14.01
C THR A 142 0.37 5.81 12.87
N LYS A 143 0.84 5.11 11.84
CA LYS A 143 0.04 4.69 10.70
C LYS A 143 0.27 3.22 10.43
N LEU A 144 -0.81 2.51 10.12
CA LEU A 144 -0.74 1.14 9.60
C LEU A 144 -1.16 1.12 8.13
N THR A 145 -0.37 0.45 7.29
CA THR A 145 -0.70 0.18 5.88
C THR A 145 -1.29 -1.23 5.76
N ILE A 146 -2.41 -1.34 5.04
CA ILE A 146 -3.05 -2.61 4.68
C ILE A 146 -3.54 -2.56 3.24
N TRP A 147 -3.81 -3.72 2.66
CA TRP A 147 -4.33 -3.80 1.30
C TRP A 147 -5.71 -3.16 1.17
N GLY A 148 -5.94 -2.39 0.10
CA GLY A 148 -7.22 -1.77 -0.18
C GLY A 148 -8.33 -2.80 -0.40
N PRO A 149 -9.55 -2.57 0.13
CA PRO A 149 -10.61 -3.57 0.13
C PRO A 149 -11.15 -3.87 -1.27
N ALA A 150 -11.22 -2.88 -2.17
CA ALA A 150 -11.57 -3.14 -3.57
C ALA A 150 -10.50 -3.99 -4.25
N HIS A 151 -9.22 -3.74 -3.97
CA HIS A 151 -8.12 -4.51 -4.58
C HIS A 151 -8.13 -5.96 -4.11
N ALA A 152 -8.30 -6.20 -2.81
CA ALA A 152 -8.51 -7.53 -2.27
C ALA A 152 -9.76 -8.20 -2.87
N TYR A 153 -10.86 -7.48 -3.07
CA TYR A 153 -12.05 -8.03 -3.73
C TYR A 153 -11.77 -8.48 -5.16
N THR A 154 -11.06 -7.67 -5.95
CA THR A 154 -10.65 -7.99 -7.32
C THR A 154 -9.79 -9.26 -7.36
N GLU A 155 -8.82 -9.38 -6.46
CA GLU A 155 -7.99 -10.60 -6.36
C GLU A 155 -8.88 -11.83 -6.16
N LEU A 156 -9.69 -11.81 -5.10
CA LEU A 156 -10.47 -12.97 -4.68
C LEU A 156 -11.57 -13.34 -5.68
N THR A 157 -12.11 -12.40 -6.45
CA THR A 157 -13.27 -12.63 -7.34
C THR A 157 -12.93 -12.71 -8.82
N ILE A 158 -12.03 -11.88 -9.31
CA ILE A 158 -11.72 -11.78 -10.74
C ILE A 158 -10.52 -12.68 -11.08
N PHE A 159 -9.44 -12.57 -10.31
CA PHE A 159 -8.21 -13.32 -10.56
C PHE A 159 -8.31 -14.76 -10.05
N ASP A 160 -8.65 -14.95 -8.78
CA ASP A 160 -8.70 -16.28 -8.15
C ASP A 160 -10.06 -16.98 -8.29
N LYS A 161 -11.13 -16.23 -8.57
CA LYS A 161 -12.50 -16.75 -8.78
C LYS A 161 -12.99 -17.62 -7.62
N LEU A 162 -12.83 -17.15 -6.39
CA LEU A 162 -13.10 -17.86 -5.14
C LEU A 162 -14.56 -17.81 -4.67
N ALA A 163 -15.49 -17.57 -5.60
CA ALA A 163 -16.93 -17.70 -5.37
C ALA A 163 -17.58 -18.55 -6.46
N GLY A 164 -18.61 -19.32 -6.08
CA GLY A 164 -19.35 -20.19 -6.99
C GLY A 164 -19.45 -21.63 -6.50
N GLU A 165 -19.65 -22.56 -7.44
CA GLU A 165 -19.76 -23.99 -7.14
C GLU A 165 -18.45 -24.51 -6.51
N GLY A 166 -18.58 -25.30 -5.43
CA GLY A 166 -17.41 -25.82 -4.70
C GLY A 166 -16.72 -24.82 -3.77
N GLN A 167 -17.06 -23.52 -3.82
CA GLN A 167 -16.48 -22.49 -2.96
C GLN A 167 -17.29 -22.26 -1.68
N VAL A 168 -16.65 -21.62 -0.69
CA VAL A 168 -17.29 -21.22 0.58
C VAL A 168 -18.42 -20.23 0.33
N TYR A 169 -18.19 -19.22 -0.50
CA TYR A 169 -19.20 -18.25 -0.92
C TYR A 169 -19.82 -18.66 -2.26
N LYS A 170 -21.14 -18.55 -2.38
CA LYS A 170 -21.88 -19.01 -3.56
C LYS A 170 -21.96 -17.96 -4.67
N THR A 171 -21.76 -16.69 -4.32
CA THR A 171 -21.79 -15.57 -5.27
C THR A 171 -20.69 -14.56 -4.92
N ASN A 172 -20.30 -13.74 -5.90
CA ASN A 172 -19.39 -12.62 -5.67
C ASN A 172 -19.97 -11.62 -4.64
N ASP A 173 -21.30 -11.42 -4.61
CA ASP A 173 -21.94 -10.56 -3.62
C ASP A 173 -21.81 -11.09 -2.19
N GLU A 174 -21.93 -12.41 -1.98
CA GLU A 174 -21.69 -13.01 -0.66
C GLU A 174 -20.22 -12.87 -0.23
N LEU A 175 -19.28 -13.06 -1.16
CA LEU A 175 -17.84 -12.87 -0.91
C LEU A 175 -17.53 -11.40 -0.60
N LYS A 176 -18.06 -10.46 -1.38
CA LYS A 176 -17.96 -9.01 -1.15
C LYS A 176 -18.44 -8.65 0.26
N ALA A 177 -19.63 -9.11 0.65
CA ALA A 177 -20.18 -8.85 1.98
C ALA A 177 -19.32 -9.47 3.10
N GLY A 178 -18.79 -10.68 2.89
CA GLY A 178 -17.88 -11.35 3.82
C GLY A 178 -16.56 -10.59 3.99
N LEU A 179 -15.96 -10.13 2.89
CA LEU A 179 -14.72 -9.36 2.89
C LEU A 179 -14.90 -8.00 3.58
N ILE A 180 -15.92 -7.23 3.20
CA ILE A 180 -16.21 -5.93 3.82
C ILE A 180 -16.44 -6.10 5.33
N LYS A 181 -17.17 -7.14 5.74
CA LYS A 181 -17.35 -7.46 7.15
C LYS A 181 -16.00 -7.72 7.85
N ALA A 182 -15.10 -8.48 7.24
CA ALA A 182 -13.79 -8.77 7.80
C ALA A 182 -12.96 -7.48 7.98
N TYR A 183 -12.96 -6.57 6.99
CA TYR A 183 -12.32 -5.25 7.12
C TYR A 183 -12.93 -4.43 8.26
N LYS A 184 -14.26 -4.38 8.38
CA LYS A 184 -14.94 -3.66 9.47
C LYS A 184 -14.60 -4.23 10.85
N GLU A 185 -14.55 -5.55 10.98
CA GLU A 185 -14.09 -6.21 12.21
C GLU A 185 -12.65 -5.81 12.55
N PHE A 186 -11.74 -5.86 11.59
CA PHE A 186 -10.35 -5.45 11.77
C PHE A 186 -10.22 -3.98 12.20
N LEU A 187 -10.90 -3.06 11.51
CA LEU A 187 -10.84 -1.62 11.81
C LEU A 187 -11.37 -1.29 13.21
N THR A 188 -12.38 -2.03 13.68
CA THR A 188 -12.91 -1.90 15.04
C THR A 188 -11.82 -2.23 16.06
N GLU A 189 -11.20 -3.40 15.93
CA GLU A 189 -10.15 -3.84 16.86
C GLU A 189 -8.87 -2.99 16.72
N TYR A 190 -8.57 -2.50 15.51
CA TYR A 190 -7.49 -1.53 15.27
C TYR A 190 -7.72 -0.23 16.03
N LYS A 191 -8.95 0.31 15.99
CA LYS A 191 -9.33 1.49 16.77
C LYS A 191 -9.22 1.23 18.27
N GLU A 192 -9.70 0.08 18.74
CA GLU A 192 -9.62 -0.34 20.15
C GLU A 192 -8.18 -0.49 20.63
N ALA A 193 -7.26 -0.90 19.76
CA ALA A 193 -5.82 -0.96 20.03
C ALA A 193 -5.13 0.41 20.05
N GLY A 194 -5.86 1.51 19.83
CA GLY A 194 -5.33 2.88 19.83
C GLY A 194 -5.01 3.42 18.44
N GLY A 195 -5.48 2.77 17.38
CA GLY A 195 -5.38 3.19 15.99
C GLY A 195 -5.93 4.59 15.74
N GLU A 196 -5.20 5.39 14.96
CA GLU A 196 -5.62 6.74 14.55
C GLU A 196 -5.62 6.91 13.04
N ILE A 197 -4.66 6.31 12.35
CA ILE A 197 -4.45 6.48 10.90
C ILE A 197 -4.32 5.10 10.25
N ILE A 198 -5.27 4.75 9.39
CA ILE A 198 -5.20 3.57 8.54
C ILE A 198 -4.98 4.03 7.10
N GLN A 199 -4.07 3.35 6.38
CA GLN A 199 -3.84 3.59 4.96
C GLN A 199 -4.20 2.34 4.17
N PHE A 200 -5.00 2.53 3.12
CA PHE A 200 -5.33 1.50 2.13
C PHE A 200 -4.46 1.68 0.90
N ASP A 201 -3.57 0.72 0.68
CA ASP A 201 -2.71 0.68 -0.48
C ASP A 201 -3.45 -0.02 -1.62
N ASP A 202 -3.56 0.64 -2.78
CA ASP A 202 -4.39 0.21 -3.90
C ASP A 202 -3.61 0.40 -5.21
N CYS A 203 -3.56 -0.63 -6.06
CA CYS A 203 -2.96 -0.56 -7.40
C CYS A 203 -4.01 -0.76 -8.50
N LEU A 204 -5.30 -0.87 -8.15
CA LEU A 204 -6.35 -1.22 -9.10
C LEU A 204 -6.49 -0.20 -10.22
N TRP A 205 -6.10 1.05 -9.99
CA TRP A 205 -6.29 2.13 -10.97
C TRP A 205 -5.51 1.82 -12.25
N GLU A 206 -4.40 1.09 -12.13
CA GLU A 206 -3.59 0.63 -13.26
C GLU A 206 -4.28 -0.41 -14.12
N LEU A 207 -5.24 -1.16 -13.59
CA LEU A 207 -6.00 -2.13 -14.38
C LEU A 207 -6.97 -1.42 -15.33
N PHE A 208 -7.19 -0.11 -15.14
CA PHE A 208 -7.88 0.78 -16.06
C PHE A 208 -6.91 1.57 -16.95
N ASP A 209 -5.74 1.01 -17.23
CA ASP A 209 -4.81 1.50 -18.24
C ASP A 209 -4.80 0.49 -19.40
N GLU A 210 -5.04 0.93 -20.64
CA GLU A 210 -5.02 0.07 -21.83
C GLU A 210 -3.67 -0.62 -22.06
N SER A 211 -2.58 -0.01 -21.59
CA SER A 211 -1.22 -0.55 -21.73
C SER A 211 -0.89 -1.64 -20.70
N ASN A 212 -1.74 -1.84 -19.68
CA ASN A 212 -1.54 -2.86 -18.67
C ASN A 212 -1.84 -4.26 -19.28
N PRO A 213 -0.92 -5.24 -19.18
CA PRO A 213 -1.16 -6.58 -19.71
C PRO A 213 -2.35 -7.30 -19.04
N ALA A 214 -2.72 -6.91 -17.82
CA ALA A 214 -3.88 -7.40 -17.08
C ALA A 214 -5.08 -6.42 -17.11
N SER A 215 -5.10 -5.51 -18.08
CA SER A 215 -6.11 -4.45 -18.19
C SER A 215 -7.55 -4.97 -18.34
N PHE A 216 -8.49 -4.30 -17.69
CA PHE A 216 -9.93 -4.51 -17.86
C PHE A 216 -10.46 -4.02 -19.22
N PHE A 217 -9.64 -3.32 -20.03
CA PHE A 217 -10.09 -2.82 -21.34
C PHE A 217 -10.45 -3.91 -22.36
N ALA A 218 -10.08 -5.17 -22.11
CA ALA A 218 -10.57 -6.30 -22.90
C ALA A 218 -12.11 -6.46 -22.85
N ASP A 219 -12.78 -5.93 -21.80
CA ASP A 219 -14.20 -6.17 -21.51
C ASP A 219 -15.16 -5.05 -22.01
N GLY A 220 -14.63 -3.93 -22.53
CA GLY A 220 -15.39 -2.84 -23.15
C GLY A 220 -15.90 -1.73 -22.19
N ASN A 221 -16.15 -0.53 -22.74
CA ASN A 221 -16.31 0.72 -21.98
C ASN A 221 -17.46 0.79 -20.96
N ALA A 222 -18.60 0.13 -21.21
CA ALA A 222 -19.72 0.14 -20.27
C ALA A 222 -19.43 -0.73 -19.03
N ALA A 223 -18.82 -1.90 -19.24
CA ALA A 223 -18.39 -2.78 -18.16
C ALA A 223 -17.32 -2.13 -17.29
N LEU A 224 -16.42 -1.33 -17.89
CA LEU A 224 -15.41 -0.55 -17.17
C LEU A 224 -16.02 0.50 -16.22
N ALA A 225 -17.07 1.20 -16.66
CA ALA A 225 -17.72 2.21 -15.83
C ALA A 225 -18.38 1.57 -14.59
N ASP A 226 -19.15 0.50 -14.80
CA ASP A 226 -19.81 -0.25 -13.73
C ASP A 226 -18.79 -0.83 -12.74
N LEU A 227 -17.66 -1.35 -13.23
CA LEU A 227 -16.58 -1.89 -12.40
C LEU A 227 -15.91 -0.81 -11.55
N SER A 228 -15.65 0.36 -12.14
CA SER A 228 -15.08 1.49 -11.39
C SER A 228 -16.00 1.98 -10.28
N ASP A 229 -17.31 2.03 -10.53
CA ASP A 229 -18.31 2.40 -9.53
C ASP A 229 -18.39 1.36 -8.40
N GLU A 230 -18.29 0.07 -8.73
CA GLU A 230 -18.25 -1.00 -7.72
C GLU A 230 -17.00 -0.89 -6.83
N PHE A 231 -15.81 -0.68 -7.40
CA PHE A 231 -14.58 -0.54 -6.63
C PHE A 231 -14.60 0.70 -5.74
N ILE A 232 -15.12 1.82 -6.25
CA ILE A 232 -15.32 3.04 -5.44
C ILE A 232 -16.29 2.78 -4.30
N ALA A 233 -17.41 2.08 -4.56
CA ALA A 233 -18.38 1.76 -3.53
C ALA A 233 -17.80 0.87 -2.42
N ILE A 234 -17.01 -0.16 -2.77
CA ILE A 234 -16.36 -1.05 -1.79
C ILE A 234 -15.37 -0.27 -0.91
N ASN A 235 -14.49 0.52 -1.54
CA ASN A 235 -13.51 1.34 -0.83
C ASN A 235 -14.21 2.37 0.10
N ASN A 236 -15.22 3.08 -0.41
CA ASN A 236 -15.98 4.06 0.37
C ASN A 236 -16.75 3.43 1.53
N GLU A 237 -17.35 2.24 1.35
CA GLU A 237 -18.07 1.58 2.43
C GLU A 237 -17.15 1.26 3.63
N VAL A 238 -15.91 0.85 3.35
CA VAL A 238 -14.91 0.56 4.39
C VAL A 238 -14.30 1.86 4.95
N ALA A 239 -14.03 2.85 4.11
CA ALA A 239 -13.52 4.15 4.53
C ALA A 239 -14.51 4.90 5.45
N ASP A 240 -15.78 4.97 5.05
CA ASP A 240 -16.85 5.59 5.83
C ASP A 240 -17.01 4.91 7.19
N TYR A 241 -16.84 3.59 7.26
CA TYR A 241 -16.83 2.87 8.52
C TYR A 241 -15.62 3.25 9.39
N GLY A 242 -14.42 3.36 8.80
CA GLY A 242 -13.24 3.88 9.49
C GLY A 242 -13.47 5.28 10.06
N HIS A 243 -14.09 6.17 9.30
CA HIS A 243 -14.47 7.51 9.77
C HIS A 243 -15.48 7.47 10.92
N GLN A 244 -16.48 6.58 10.88
CA GLN A 244 -17.44 6.39 11.97
C GLN A 244 -16.75 5.96 13.28
N LEU A 245 -15.66 5.21 13.20
CA LEU A 245 -14.80 4.85 14.34
C LEU A 245 -13.88 5.99 14.79
N GLY A 246 -13.82 7.10 14.05
CA GLY A 246 -12.91 8.21 14.30
C GLY A 246 -11.47 7.91 13.89
N LEU A 247 -11.27 7.13 12.84
CA LEU A 247 -9.98 6.97 12.16
C LEU A 247 -9.82 8.05 11.07
N LYS A 248 -8.57 8.39 10.78
CA LYS A 248 -8.18 8.99 9.50
C LYS A 248 -7.91 7.87 8.51
N VAL A 249 -8.54 7.96 7.33
CA VAL A 249 -8.44 6.92 6.29
C VAL A 249 -7.71 7.52 5.11
N TRP A 250 -6.49 7.03 4.88
CA TRP A 250 -5.62 7.46 3.80
C TRP A 250 -5.58 6.40 2.71
N THR A 251 -5.08 6.77 1.54
CA THR A 251 -4.77 5.82 0.49
C THR A 251 -3.40 6.10 -0.10
N HIS A 252 -2.70 5.06 -0.51
CA HIS A 252 -1.64 5.15 -1.49
C HIS A 252 -2.09 4.46 -2.76
N ASN A 253 -2.18 5.23 -3.85
CA ASN A 253 -2.35 4.66 -5.16
C ASN A 253 -0.95 4.34 -5.70
N CYS A 254 -0.62 3.05 -5.72
CA CYS A 254 0.67 2.56 -6.18
C CYS A 254 0.59 2.14 -7.65
N ARG A 255 1.68 2.33 -8.39
CA ARG A 255 1.82 1.82 -9.76
C ARG A 255 2.34 0.37 -9.85
N GLY A 256 2.08 -0.42 -8.81
CA GLY A 256 2.54 -1.80 -8.63
C GLY A 256 4.06 -1.93 -8.66
N ASN A 257 4.72 -2.05 -7.51
CA ASN A 257 6.18 -2.16 -7.44
C ASN A 257 6.65 -3.55 -7.00
N TYR A 258 7.52 -4.18 -7.80
CA TYR A 258 8.24 -5.42 -7.43
C TYR A 258 9.69 -5.33 -7.92
N GLU A 259 10.67 -5.27 -7.00
CA GLU A 259 12.10 -5.13 -7.34
C GLU A 259 12.36 -4.02 -8.37
N SER A 260 11.89 -2.80 -8.09
CA SER A 260 11.98 -1.65 -9.00
C SER A 260 11.26 -1.80 -10.36
N ARG A 261 10.52 -2.90 -10.62
CA ARG A 261 9.64 -3.06 -11.79
C ARG A 261 8.26 -2.47 -11.51
N SER A 262 7.66 -1.82 -12.51
CA SER A 262 6.29 -1.28 -12.44
C SER A 262 5.31 -2.24 -13.10
N ALA A 263 4.08 -2.34 -12.57
CA ALA A 263 3.03 -3.18 -13.16
C ALA A 263 2.40 -2.53 -14.41
N SER A 264 2.38 -1.19 -14.50
CA SER A 264 1.96 -0.45 -15.70
C SER A 264 2.86 0.74 -16.04
N GLY A 265 2.71 1.29 -17.25
CA GLY A 265 3.54 2.41 -17.76
C GLY A 265 2.77 3.54 -18.45
N GLY A 266 1.44 3.51 -18.51
CA GLY A 266 0.63 4.50 -19.21
C GLY A 266 -0.04 5.54 -18.31
N THR A 267 -0.99 6.27 -18.89
CA THR A 267 -1.75 7.33 -18.23
C THR A 267 -3.21 6.92 -18.06
N TYR A 268 -3.69 6.92 -16.82
CA TYR A 268 -5.06 6.59 -16.44
C TYR A 268 -5.88 7.86 -16.10
N GLU A 269 -5.67 8.96 -16.83
CA GLU A 269 -6.19 10.30 -16.49
C GLU A 269 -7.71 10.34 -16.28
N ALA A 270 -8.48 9.76 -17.20
CA ALA A 270 -9.94 9.79 -17.15
C ALA A 270 -10.51 9.05 -15.92
N ILE A 271 -9.84 7.97 -15.49
CA ILE A 271 -10.25 7.19 -14.33
C ILE A 271 -9.66 7.77 -13.04
N ALA A 272 -8.48 8.38 -13.09
CA ALA A 272 -7.86 9.10 -11.97
C ALA A 272 -8.78 10.22 -11.47
N GLU A 273 -9.34 11.04 -12.37
CA GLU A 273 -10.27 12.10 -11.98
C GLU A 273 -11.49 11.56 -11.23
N LYS A 274 -12.04 10.43 -11.72
CA LYS A 274 -13.18 9.77 -11.09
C LYS A 274 -12.83 9.22 -9.70
N PHE A 275 -11.75 8.44 -9.58
CA PHE A 275 -11.34 7.88 -8.30
C PHE A 275 -10.97 8.96 -7.28
N LEU A 276 -10.19 9.97 -7.67
CA LEU A 276 -9.85 11.09 -6.79
C LEU A 276 -11.11 11.83 -6.30
N ARG A 277 -12.04 12.12 -7.21
CA ARG A 277 -13.27 12.87 -6.89
C ARG A 277 -14.29 12.04 -6.10
N ASP A 278 -14.37 10.73 -6.31
CA ASP A 278 -15.48 9.95 -5.74
C ASP A 278 -15.05 9.15 -4.49
N GLN A 279 -13.74 8.95 -4.23
CA GLN A 279 -13.24 8.25 -3.05
C GLN A 279 -13.29 9.12 -1.77
N HIS A 280 -13.68 8.54 -0.63
CA HIS A 280 -13.86 9.23 0.65
C HIS A 280 -12.60 9.20 1.52
N TYR A 281 -11.41 9.39 0.95
CA TYR A 281 -10.16 9.41 1.71
C TYR A 281 -9.79 10.81 2.22
N ASP A 282 -9.19 10.88 3.42
CA ASP A 282 -8.67 12.13 4.00
C ASP A 282 -7.37 12.58 3.31
N ARG A 283 -6.57 11.63 2.82
CA ARG A 283 -5.25 11.90 2.23
C ARG A 283 -4.91 10.89 1.14
N PHE A 284 -4.38 11.40 0.03
CA PHE A 284 -3.95 10.60 -1.13
C PHE A 284 -2.43 10.68 -1.30
N PHE A 285 -1.74 9.53 -1.31
CA PHE A 285 -0.35 9.39 -1.75
C PHE A 285 -0.34 8.94 -3.21
N LEU A 286 0.23 9.77 -4.09
CA LEU A 286 0.11 9.62 -5.55
C LEU A 286 1.50 9.75 -6.22
N GLU A 287 1.78 8.92 -7.22
CA GLU A 287 3.12 8.79 -7.83
C GLU A 287 3.34 9.70 -9.06
N TRP A 288 4.41 10.51 -9.05
CA TRP A 288 4.84 11.37 -10.18
C TRP A 288 6.37 11.48 -10.39
N ASP A 289 7.09 10.38 -10.28
CA ASP A 289 8.55 10.33 -10.36
C ASP A 289 9.15 10.41 -11.78
N SER A 290 8.38 10.12 -12.83
CA SER A 290 8.89 10.05 -14.21
C SER A 290 8.21 11.02 -15.17
N ASP A 291 8.86 11.34 -16.30
CA ASP A 291 8.32 12.21 -17.37
C ASP A 291 7.03 11.66 -18.03
N VAL A 292 6.67 10.41 -17.74
CA VAL A 292 5.46 9.71 -18.19
C VAL A 292 4.34 9.77 -17.15
N SER A 293 4.64 10.21 -15.93
CA SER A 293 3.64 10.35 -14.88
C SER A 293 2.66 11.46 -15.21
N GLY A 294 1.38 11.12 -15.17
CA GLY A 294 0.27 11.92 -15.71
C GLY A 294 0.26 13.37 -15.26
N ASP A 295 -0.44 14.22 -16.02
CA ASP A 295 -0.47 15.65 -15.74
C ASP A 295 -1.04 15.94 -14.34
N LEU A 296 -0.36 16.78 -13.55
CA LEU A 296 -0.84 17.27 -12.25
C LEU A 296 -2.25 17.89 -12.32
N LYS A 297 -2.76 18.17 -13.54
CA LYS A 297 -4.17 18.49 -13.81
C LYS A 297 -5.18 17.60 -13.09
N ALA A 298 -4.92 16.30 -12.92
CA ALA A 298 -5.86 15.39 -12.26
C ALA A 298 -6.18 15.84 -10.81
N LEU A 299 -5.26 16.58 -10.16
CA LEU A 299 -5.46 17.18 -8.84
C LEU A 299 -6.65 18.16 -8.79
N ALA A 300 -7.03 18.75 -9.93
CA ALA A 300 -8.20 19.63 -10.01
C ALA A 300 -9.50 18.92 -9.59
N SER A 301 -9.54 17.59 -9.68
CA SER A 301 -10.65 16.75 -9.21
C SER A 301 -10.85 16.78 -7.69
N LEU A 302 -9.84 17.23 -6.93
CA LEU A 302 -9.87 17.35 -5.47
C LEU A 302 -10.13 18.79 -4.99
N LYS A 303 -10.34 19.75 -5.89
CA LYS A 303 -10.47 21.19 -5.53
C LYS A 303 -11.62 21.46 -4.56
N ASP A 304 -12.71 20.70 -4.70
CA ASP A 304 -13.94 20.86 -3.90
C ASP A 304 -13.96 19.95 -2.66
N LYS A 305 -12.84 19.28 -2.35
CA LYS A 305 -12.65 18.45 -1.16
C LYS A 305 -11.68 19.10 -0.18
N ASP A 306 -11.71 18.66 1.07
CA ASP A 306 -10.70 19.03 2.08
C ASP A 306 -9.50 18.07 2.13
N ALA A 307 -9.49 17.04 1.27
CA ALA A 307 -8.46 16.01 1.27
C ALA A 307 -7.05 16.58 1.01
N GLU A 308 -6.07 16.03 1.70
CA GLU A 308 -4.66 16.34 1.49
C GLU A 308 -4.06 15.47 0.38
N VAL A 309 -3.02 15.99 -0.28
CA VAL A 309 -2.31 15.28 -1.35
C VAL A 309 -0.84 15.23 -1.03
N VAL A 310 -0.31 14.02 -0.92
CA VAL A 310 1.12 13.74 -0.84
C VAL A 310 1.63 13.44 -2.25
N LEU A 311 2.46 14.33 -2.75
CA LEU A 311 3.05 14.26 -4.08
C LEU A 311 4.31 13.38 -4.01
N GLY A 312 4.24 12.19 -4.59
CA GLY A 312 5.34 11.25 -4.71
C GLY A 312 6.30 11.65 -5.84
N LEU A 313 7.04 12.74 -5.63
CA LEU A 313 7.90 13.34 -6.66
C LEU A 313 9.34 12.84 -6.66
N LEU A 314 9.74 12.11 -5.60
CA LEU A 314 11.07 11.57 -5.42
C LEU A 314 11.08 10.07 -5.73
N SER A 315 12.14 9.57 -6.37
CA SER A 315 12.22 8.14 -6.65
C SER A 315 12.54 7.32 -5.40
N SER A 316 11.85 6.21 -5.14
CA SER A 316 12.28 5.22 -4.13
C SER A 316 13.07 4.05 -4.75
N LYS A 317 13.26 4.06 -6.07
CA LYS A 317 13.77 2.92 -6.87
C LYS A 317 15.20 3.13 -7.36
N THR A 318 15.72 4.35 -7.33
CA THR A 318 17.07 4.69 -7.78
C THR A 318 18.03 4.93 -6.62
N THR A 319 19.31 4.64 -6.89
CA THR A 319 20.41 4.80 -5.92
C THR A 319 20.83 6.25 -5.69
N ASP A 320 20.64 7.09 -6.71
CA ASP A 320 21.06 8.49 -6.70
C ASP A 320 19.99 9.38 -6.06
N LEU A 321 20.43 10.54 -5.56
CA LEU A 321 19.54 11.59 -5.10
C LEU A 321 18.78 12.20 -6.29
N ASP A 322 17.57 12.67 -6.03
CA ASP A 322 16.70 13.24 -7.05
C ASP A 322 17.10 14.68 -7.42
N ASP A 323 16.66 15.15 -8.60
CA ASP A 323 16.81 16.55 -9.02
C ASP A 323 15.89 17.45 -8.18
N GLU A 324 16.48 18.19 -7.25
CA GLU A 324 15.78 19.15 -6.39
C GLU A 324 15.05 20.25 -7.19
N GLU A 325 15.63 20.75 -8.27
CA GLU A 325 15.00 21.82 -9.08
C GLU A 325 13.74 21.31 -9.77
N ARG A 326 13.79 20.07 -10.29
CA ARG A 326 12.62 19.38 -10.86
C ARG A 326 11.51 19.26 -9.83
N VAL A 327 11.82 18.80 -8.62
CA VAL A 327 10.83 18.59 -7.55
C VAL A 327 10.20 19.91 -7.12
N LEU A 328 10.98 20.96 -6.90
CA LEU A 328 10.46 22.28 -6.53
C LEU A 328 9.55 22.86 -7.62
N LYS A 329 9.91 22.70 -8.90
CA LYS A 329 9.08 23.13 -10.02
C LYS A 329 7.72 22.43 -10.03
N LEU A 330 7.70 21.11 -9.79
CA LEU A 330 6.46 20.33 -9.74
C LEU A 330 5.61 20.71 -8.52
N LEU A 331 6.22 20.98 -7.36
CA LEU A 331 5.53 21.49 -6.17
C LEU A 331 4.87 22.85 -6.44
N GLU A 332 5.59 23.79 -7.07
CA GLU A 332 5.03 25.09 -7.47
C GLU A 332 3.86 24.90 -8.44
N GLN A 333 4.00 24.04 -9.45
CA GLN A 333 2.90 23.72 -10.38
C GLN A 333 1.67 23.15 -9.66
N ALA A 334 1.84 22.17 -8.78
CA ALA A 334 0.74 21.59 -8.00
C ALA A 334 0.05 22.65 -7.13
N SER A 335 0.81 23.60 -6.57
CA SER A 335 0.28 24.69 -5.75
C SER A 335 -0.56 25.72 -6.52
N THR A 336 -0.47 25.73 -7.86
CA THR A 336 -1.39 26.51 -8.70
C THR A 336 -2.75 25.84 -8.86
N ILE A 337 -2.87 24.55 -8.53
CA ILE A 337 -4.07 23.73 -8.70
C ILE A 337 -4.79 23.52 -7.36
N LEU A 338 -4.03 23.18 -6.31
CA LEU A 338 -4.53 22.99 -4.95
C LEU A 338 -3.83 23.94 -3.97
N PRO A 339 -4.50 24.38 -2.89
CA PRO A 339 -3.86 25.18 -1.84
C PRO A 339 -2.59 24.52 -1.30
N LYS A 340 -1.52 25.32 -1.16
CA LYS A 340 -0.20 24.84 -0.72
C LYS A 340 -0.24 24.13 0.63
N GLU A 341 -1.19 24.48 1.49
CA GLU A 341 -1.40 23.91 2.82
C GLU A 341 -1.93 22.47 2.75
N ARG A 342 -2.60 22.08 1.65
CA ARG A 342 -3.11 20.72 1.41
C ARG A 342 -2.10 19.81 0.72
N LEU A 343 -0.97 20.35 0.30
CA LEU A 343 0.10 19.61 -0.37
C LEU A 343 1.15 19.16 0.63
N LEU A 344 1.71 17.98 0.37
CA LEU A 344 2.84 17.36 1.05
C LEU A 344 3.74 16.68 0.00
N LEU A 345 4.95 16.28 0.40
CA LEU A 345 5.96 15.61 -0.43
C LEU A 345 6.25 14.21 0.10
N SER A 346 6.48 13.25 -0.79
CA SER A 346 7.02 11.94 -0.46
C SER A 346 7.89 11.40 -1.59
N HIS A 347 8.43 10.19 -1.39
CA HIS A 347 8.80 9.34 -2.51
C HIS A 347 7.56 8.81 -3.21
N GLN A 348 7.71 8.36 -4.45
CA GLN A 348 6.62 7.79 -5.24
C GLN A 348 5.94 6.62 -4.53
N CYS A 349 6.71 5.74 -3.92
CA CYS A 349 6.25 4.54 -3.23
C CYS A 349 7.12 4.33 -1.98
N GLY A 350 6.82 3.31 -1.19
CA GLY A 350 7.75 2.82 -0.17
C GLY A 350 9.06 2.29 -0.78
N PHE A 351 10.03 1.99 0.08
CA PHE A 351 11.33 1.46 -0.34
C PHE A 351 11.37 -0.07 -0.43
N ALA A 352 10.35 -0.78 0.06
CA ALA A 352 10.31 -2.24 0.05
C ALA A 352 8.89 -2.83 0.08
N SER A 353 8.09 -2.59 -0.97
CA SER A 353 6.72 -3.13 -1.11
C SER A 353 6.67 -4.66 -0.94
N CYS A 354 7.69 -5.36 -1.43
CA CYS A 354 7.94 -6.77 -1.12
C CYS A 354 9.26 -6.92 -0.36
N ASP A 355 9.45 -8.08 0.27
CA ASP A 355 10.64 -8.41 1.02
C ASP A 355 11.94 -8.37 0.21
N SER A 356 11.90 -8.66 -1.08
CA SER A 356 13.02 -8.44 -2.02
C SER A 356 13.55 -7.00 -2.01
N GLY A 357 12.71 -6.02 -1.68
CA GLY A 357 13.10 -4.60 -1.60
C GLY A 357 13.34 -3.95 -2.97
N ASN A 358 13.68 -2.66 -2.96
CA ASN A 358 14.17 -1.96 -4.14
C ASN A 358 15.71 -2.09 -4.24
N GLU A 359 16.26 -1.86 -5.43
CA GLU A 359 17.70 -1.98 -5.72
C GLU A 359 18.54 -0.82 -5.15
N LEU A 360 18.48 -0.60 -3.83
CA LEU A 360 19.31 0.36 -3.09
C LEU A 360 19.61 -0.12 -1.67
N ALA A 361 20.64 0.44 -1.04
CA ALA A 361 21.05 0.10 0.31
C ALA A 361 20.36 0.98 1.38
N ILE A 362 20.24 0.47 2.62
CA ILE A 362 19.64 1.19 3.75
C ILE A 362 20.23 2.61 3.96
N PRO A 363 21.56 2.84 3.87
CA PRO A 363 22.09 4.20 3.96
C PRO A 363 21.61 5.14 2.85
N GLN A 364 21.38 4.62 1.64
CA GLN A 364 20.86 5.40 0.51
C GLN A 364 19.39 5.75 0.73
N GLN A 365 18.58 4.82 1.24
CA GLN A 365 17.21 5.11 1.68
C GLN A 365 17.16 6.31 2.63
N TRP A 366 17.97 6.30 3.70
CA TRP A 366 17.97 7.40 4.67
C TRP A 366 18.49 8.71 4.08
N ALA A 367 19.47 8.66 3.17
CA ALA A 367 19.92 9.84 2.44
C ALA A 367 18.80 10.46 1.58
N LYS A 368 17.99 9.63 0.92
CA LYS A 368 16.85 10.07 0.10
C LYS A 368 15.70 10.63 0.95
N ILE A 369 15.40 10.00 2.08
CA ILE A 369 14.46 10.53 3.10
C ILE A 369 14.90 11.92 3.57
N LYS A 370 16.19 12.07 3.92
CA LYS A 370 16.75 13.35 4.35
C LYS A 370 16.64 14.40 3.25
N GLN A 371 16.95 14.06 2.00
CA GLN A 371 16.78 14.96 0.86
C GLN A 371 15.32 15.44 0.75
N GLY A 372 14.35 14.54 0.83
CA GLY A 372 12.93 14.90 0.79
C GLY A 372 12.50 15.83 1.92
N GLN A 373 12.99 15.63 3.15
CA GLN A 373 12.76 16.54 4.26
C GLN A 373 13.37 17.93 4.01
N GLU A 374 14.57 18.00 3.46
CA GLU A 374 15.25 19.26 3.13
C GLU A 374 14.52 20.04 2.02
N ILE A 375 14.05 19.35 0.97
CA ILE A 375 13.24 19.94 -0.10
C ILE A 375 11.90 20.45 0.46
N ALA A 376 11.22 19.65 1.28
CA ALA A 376 9.96 20.06 1.89
C ALA A 376 10.16 21.32 2.76
N LYS A 377 11.21 21.34 3.59
CA LYS A 377 11.55 22.53 4.37
C LYS A 377 11.78 23.74 3.47
N LYS A 378 12.55 23.60 2.38
CA LYS A 378 12.82 24.70 1.44
C LYS A 378 11.54 25.24 0.78
N PHE A 379 10.58 24.38 0.44
CA PHE A 379 9.35 24.81 -0.22
C PHE A 379 8.33 25.43 0.75
N TRP A 380 8.12 24.85 1.94
CA TRP A 380 7.09 25.31 2.89
C TRP A 380 7.57 26.29 3.98
N GLY A 381 8.87 26.33 4.29
CA GLY A 381 9.46 27.19 5.33
C GLY A 381 9.92 26.42 6.55
#